data_AF-A0A0B7MFP1-F1
#
_entry.id   AF-A0A0B7MFP1-F1
#
_cell.length_a   1.000
_cell.length_b   1.000
_cell.length_c   1.000
_cell.angle_alpha   90.00
_cell.angle_beta   90.00
_cell.angle_gamma   90.00
#
_symmetry.space_group_name_H-M   'P 1'
#
loop_
_entity.id
_entity.type
_entity.pdbx_description
1 polymer ?
#
loop_
_entity_poly.entity_id
_entity_poly.type
_entity_poly.pdbx_seq_one_letter_code
_entity_poly.pdbx_strand_id
1 'polypeptide(L)'
;MNDSRMEGKIWHRLTDILFIVTCGIICGYDEFELIHVWAKAPDTQKWLKKYIALPNGIPSLSTLKRGFSVIRPEEFSTRFISWMNAVLQLPERMLCPWMGKHQEVRRMNARVRRHYIW
;
A
#
# COMPACT_ATOMS: atom_id res chain seq x y z
N MET A 1 -16.44 4.13 -0.90
CA MET A 1 -15.82 2.94 -1.52
C MET A 1 -16.82 1.81 -1.44
N ASN A 2 -17.33 1.37 -2.58
CA ASN A 2 -18.20 0.19 -2.64
C ASN A 2 -17.31 -1.02 -2.97
N ASP A 3 -17.43 -2.10 -2.20
CA ASP A 3 -16.65 -3.33 -2.45
C ASP A 3 -17.41 -4.19 -3.47
N SER A 4 -16.96 -4.19 -4.73
CA SER A 4 -17.59 -4.98 -5.80
C SER A 4 -17.01 -6.38 -5.94
N ARG A 5 -16.19 -6.85 -4.97
CA ARG A 5 -15.69 -8.23 -4.96
C ARG A 5 -16.84 -9.20 -4.72
N MET A 6 -16.75 -10.39 -5.33
CA MET A 6 -17.77 -11.43 -5.19
C MET A 6 -17.97 -11.84 -3.73
N GLU A 7 -19.19 -11.64 -3.21
CA GLU A 7 -19.61 -12.16 -1.90
C GLU A 7 -19.39 -13.68 -1.84
N GLY A 8 -18.88 -14.18 -0.71
CA GLY A 8 -18.50 -15.59 -0.53
C GLY A 8 -17.06 -15.97 -0.92
N LYS A 9 -16.32 -15.10 -1.64
CA LYS A 9 -14.87 -15.26 -1.89
C LYS A 9 -14.01 -14.25 -1.12
N ILE A 10 -14.58 -13.59 -0.12
CA ILE A 10 -13.94 -12.50 0.64
C ILE A 10 -13.46 -13.03 1.98
N TRP A 11 -12.18 -13.41 2.04
CA TRP A 11 -11.50 -13.84 3.27
C TRP A 11 -10.76 -12.70 3.96
N HIS A 12 -10.52 -11.59 3.26
CA HIS A 12 -9.82 -10.43 3.77
C HIS A 12 -10.63 -9.17 3.48
N ARG A 13 -10.77 -8.32 4.50
CA ARG A 13 -11.45 -7.03 4.37
C ARG A 13 -10.72 -6.17 3.36
N LEU A 14 -11.46 -5.40 2.55
CA LEU A 14 -10.87 -4.53 1.54
C LEU A 14 -9.96 -3.48 2.19
N THR A 15 -10.36 -2.99 3.36
CA THR A 15 -9.59 -2.06 4.19
C THR A 15 -8.23 -2.61 4.61
N ASP A 16 -8.16 -3.90 4.95
CA ASP A 16 -6.92 -4.53 5.40
C ASP A 16 -5.94 -4.66 4.21
N ILE A 17 -6.46 -5.03 3.03
CA ILE A 17 -5.68 -5.06 1.78
C ILE A 17 -5.17 -3.66 1.44
N LEU A 18 -6.03 -2.65 1.52
CA LEU A 18 -5.68 -1.27 1.24
C LEU A 18 -4.59 -0.75 2.19
N PHE A 19 -4.71 -1.10 3.48
CA PHE A 19 -3.73 -0.74 4.49
C PHE A 19 -2.36 -1.38 4.18
N ILE A 20 -2.31 -2.69 3.92
CA ILE A 20 -1.08 -3.39 3.57
C ILE A 20 -0.40 -2.75 2.35
N VAL A 21 -1.14 -2.53 1.27
CA VAL A 21 -0.58 -1.98 0.02
C VAL A 21 -0.07 -0.55 0.23
N THR A 22 -0.83 0.28 0.94
CA THR A 22 -0.44 1.67 1.21
C THR A 22 0.82 1.73 2.08
N CYS A 23 0.90 0.93 3.14
CA CYS A 23 2.11 0.87 3.97
C CYS A 23 3.32 0.36 3.18
N GLY A 24 3.13 -0.66 2.33
CA GLY A 24 4.20 -1.15 1.45
C GLY A 24 4.75 -0.07 0.51
N ILE A 25 3.86 0.72 -0.09
CA ILE A 25 4.25 1.87 -0.94
C ILE A 25 5.00 2.93 -0.13
N ILE A 26 4.52 3.27 1.07
CA ILE A 26 5.20 4.24 1.96
C ILE A 26 6.60 3.74 2.36
N CYS A 27 6.76 2.44 2.56
CA CYS A 27 8.06 1.80 2.83
C CYS A 27 8.97 1.72 1.59
N GLY A 28 8.52 2.15 0.41
CA GLY A 28 9.30 2.23 -0.81
C GLY A 28 9.19 1.02 -1.74
N TYR A 29 8.24 0.11 -1.50
CA TYR A 29 7.97 -1.01 -2.41
C TYR A 29 6.95 -0.61 -3.48
N ASP A 30 7.35 -0.63 -4.74
CA ASP A 30 6.55 -0.19 -5.90
C ASP A 30 5.91 -1.34 -6.69
N GLU A 31 6.21 -2.59 -6.33
CA GLU A 31 5.69 -3.81 -6.97
C GLU A 31 4.90 -4.67 -5.96
N PHE A 32 3.77 -5.25 -6.38
CA PHE A 32 2.93 -6.08 -5.50
C PHE A 32 3.66 -7.30 -4.95
N GLU A 33 4.56 -7.88 -5.74
CA GLU A 33 5.44 -8.98 -5.38
C GLU A 33 6.34 -8.59 -4.19
N LEU A 34 6.95 -7.40 -4.26
CA LEU A 34 7.80 -6.88 -3.19
C LEU A 34 6.98 -6.55 -1.93
N ILE A 35 5.81 -5.92 -2.10
CA ILE A 35 4.89 -5.64 -0.99
C ILE A 35 4.45 -6.94 -0.32
N HIS A 36 4.16 -7.99 -1.08
CA HIS A 36 3.76 -9.29 -0.54
C HIS A 36 4.88 -9.97 0.25
N VAL A 37 6.11 -9.92 -0.27
CA VAL A 37 7.29 -10.43 0.44
C VAL A 37 7.52 -9.66 1.74
N TRP A 38 7.46 -8.33 1.69
CA TRP A 38 7.57 -7.47 2.87
C TRP A 38 6.47 -7.75 3.90
N ALA A 39 5.22 -7.87 3.47
CA ALA A 39 4.07 -8.14 4.35
C ALA A 39 4.17 -9.52 5.02
N LYS A 40 4.83 -10.48 4.38
CA LYS A 40 5.10 -11.82 4.94
C LYS A 40 6.25 -11.85 5.94
N ALA A 41 7.11 -10.84 6.00
CA ALA A 41 8.22 -10.82 6.96
C ALA A 41 7.67 -10.87 8.40
N PRO A 42 8.25 -11.68 9.32
CA PRO A 42 7.72 -11.87 10.68
C PRO A 42 7.53 -10.57 11.46
N ASP A 43 8.51 -9.66 11.39
CA ASP A 43 8.46 -8.37 12.08
C ASP A 43 7.36 -7.47 11.51
N THR A 44 7.20 -7.46 10.19
CA THR A 44 6.13 -6.75 9.51
C THR A 44 4.76 -7.31 9.90
N GLN A 45 4.59 -8.63 9.93
CA GLN A 45 3.33 -9.24 10.35
C GLN A 45 2.98 -8.88 11.80
N LYS A 46 3.97 -8.90 12.70
CA LYS A 46 3.80 -8.49 14.10
C LYS A 46 3.40 -7.01 14.19
N TRP A 47 3.95 -6.16 13.34
CA TRP A 47 3.60 -4.74 13.27
C TRP A 47 2.20 -4.52 12.68
N LEU A 48 1.85 -5.18 11.57
CA LEU A 48 0.54 -5.09 10.92
C LEU A 48 -0.59 -5.50 11.87
N LYS A 49 -0.39 -6.55 12.67
CA LYS A 49 -1.37 -7.01 13.67
C LYS A 49 -1.70 -6.00 14.76
N LYS A 50 -0.93 -4.92 14.91
CA LYS A 50 -1.26 -3.80 15.81
C LYS A 50 -2.37 -2.90 15.25
N TYR A 51 -2.58 -2.91 13.93
CA TYR A 51 -3.50 -2.00 13.24
C TYR A 51 -4.64 -2.72 12.52
N ILE A 52 -4.41 -3.96 12.07
CA ILE A 52 -5.38 -4.76 11.33
C ILE A 52 -5.47 -6.18 11.89
N ALA A 53 -6.68 -6.75 11.93
CA ALA A 53 -6.95 -8.01 12.61
C ALA A 53 -6.36 -9.24 11.90
N LEU A 54 -6.40 -9.26 10.56
CA LEU A 54 -5.89 -10.36 9.71
C LEU A 54 -6.30 -11.77 10.21
N PRO A 55 -7.60 -12.07 10.34
CA PRO A 55 -8.08 -13.35 10.88
C PRO A 55 -7.58 -14.57 10.07
N ASN A 56 -7.38 -14.38 8.76
CA ASN A 56 -6.90 -15.41 7.83
C ASN A 56 -5.42 -15.20 7.45
N GLY A 57 -4.66 -14.42 8.23
CA GLY A 57 -3.27 -14.07 7.93
C GLY A 57 -3.12 -13.10 6.76
N ILE A 58 -1.92 -13.06 6.18
CA ILE A 58 -1.57 -12.17 5.06
C ILE A 58 -2.28 -12.65 3.78
N PRO A 59 -3.01 -11.78 3.06
CA PRO A 59 -3.63 -12.14 1.80
C PRO A 59 -2.60 -12.65 0.79
N SER A 60 -3.02 -13.56 -0.10
CA SER A 60 -2.16 -13.97 -1.22
C SER A 60 -1.87 -12.81 -2.17
N LEU A 61 -0.79 -12.91 -2.96
CA LEU A 61 -0.44 -11.92 -3.99
C LEU A 61 -1.61 -11.63 -4.93
N SER A 62 -2.31 -12.67 -5.39
CA SER A 62 -3.50 -12.54 -6.25
C SER A 62 -4.65 -11.83 -5.55
N THR A 63 -4.83 -12.04 -4.25
CA THR A 63 -5.84 -11.33 -3.45
C THR A 63 -5.48 -9.88 -3.24
N LEU A 64 -4.19 -9.54 -3.02
CA LEU A 64 -3.73 -8.15 -2.95
C LEU A 64 -4.01 -7.42 -4.28
N LYS A 65 -3.59 -8.00 -5.41
CA LYS A 65 -3.81 -7.42 -6.74
C LYS A 65 -5.30 -7.22 -7.03
N ARG A 66 -6.13 -8.24 -6.80
CA ARG A 66 -7.57 -8.16 -7.05
C ARG A 66 -8.28 -7.21 -6.10
N GLY A 67 -7.90 -7.19 -4.82
CA GLY A 67 -8.46 -6.28 -3.84
C GLY A 67 -8.18 -4.83 -4.20
N PHE A 68 -6.92 -4.54 -4.56
CA PHE A 68 -6.54 -3.20 -4.94
C PHE A 68 -7.08 -2.79 -6.32
N SER A 69 -7.22 -3.71 -7.29
CA SER A 69 -7.75 -3.39 -8.63
C SER A 69 -9.24 -2.99 -8.64
N VAL A 70 -9.99 -3.38 -7.60
CA VAL A 70 -11.41 -3.00 -7.45
C VAL A 70 -11.55 -1.52 -7.06
N ILE A 71 -10.47 -0.92 -6.57
CA ILE A 71 -10.45 0.46 -6.14
C ILE A 71 -10.17 1.37 -7.35
N ARG A 72 -11.04 2.36 -7.56
CA ARG A 72 -10.77 3.44 -8.52
C ARG A 72 -9.57 4.28 -8.04
N PRO A 73 -8.47 4.36 -8.81
CA PRO A 73 -7.25 5.06 -8.38
C PRO A 73 -7.46 6.54 -8.05
N GLU A 74 -8.30 7.22 -8.82
CA GLU A 74 -8.64 8.64 -8.61
C GLU A 74 -9.42 8.84 -7.31
N GLU A 75 -10.45 8.03 -7.08
CA GLU A 75 -11.25 8.10 -5.85
C GLU A 75 -10.41 7.81 -4.60
N PHE A 76 -9.50 6.83 -4.70
CA PHE A 76 -8.57 6.54 -3.60
C PHE A 76 -7.64 7.70 -3.33
N SER A 77 -7.00 8.25 -4.37
CA SER A 77 -6.08 9.38 -4.25
C SER A 77 -6.74 10.59 -3.59
N THR A 78 -7.93 10.98 -4.05
CA THR A 78 -8.66 12.12 -3.47
C THR A 78 -9.03 11.90 -2.01
N ARG A 79 -9.56 10.70 -1.67
CA ARG A 79 -9.92 10.38 -0.28
C ARG A 79 -8.69 10.29 0.63
N PHE A 80 -7.60 9.71 0.13
CA PHE A 80 -6.35 9.57 0.87
C PHE A 80 -5.74 10.93 1.17
N ILE A 81 -5.68 11.83 0.18
CA ILE A 81 -5.19 13.21 0.36
C ILE A 81 -6.08 13.96 1.36
N SER A 82 -7.40 13.88 1.21
CA SER A 82 -8.34 14.51 2.15
C SER A 82 -8.16 14.01 3.57
N TRP A 83 -7.96 12.71 3.76
CA TRP A 83 -7.69 12.11 5.07
C TRP A 83 -6.36 12.58 5.64
N MET A 84 -5.29 12.56 4.85
CA MET A 84 -3.96 13.04 5.27
C MET A 84 -4.00 14.52 5.69
N ASN A 85 -4.72 15.37 4.94
CA ASN A 85 -4.91 16.77 5.30
C ASN A 85 -5.64 16.94 6.64
N ALA A 86 -6.68 16.15 6.89
CA ALA A 86 -7.42 16.19 8.14
C ALA A 86 -6.57 15.73 9.35
N VAL A 87 -5.77 14.68 9.18
CA VAL A 87 -4.96 14.09 10.26
C VAL A 87 -3.74 14.94 10.58
N LEU A 88 -3.04 15.43 9.56
CA LEU A 88 -1.75 16.08 9.72
C LEU A 88 -1.83 17.61 9.77
N GLN A 89 -3.02 18.21 9.54
CA GLN A 89 -3.22 19.66 9.40
C GLN A 89 -2.14 20.30 8.50
N LEU A 90 -1.74 19.60 7.43
CA LEU A 90 -0.61 20.04 6.62
C LEU A 90 -0.92 21.39 6.01
N PRO A 91 0.04 22.34 6.03
CA PRO A 91 -0.09 23.55 5.22
C PRO A 91 -0.17 23.12 3.75
N GLU A 92 -1.16 23.67 3.04
CA GLU A 92 -1.57 23.35 1.67
C GLU A 92 -0.40 23.19 0.68
N ARG A 93 0.72 23.88 0.93
CA ARG A 93 1.93 23.87 0.09
C ARG A 93 2.78 22.59 0.16
N MET A 94 2.57 21.70 1.14
CA MET A 94 3.50 20.60 1.43
C MET A 94 3.17 19.28 0.70
N LEU A 95 2.01 19.20 0.05
CA LEU A 95 1.60 18.02 -0.74
C LEU A 95 2.24 17.98 -2.15
N CYS A 96 2.45 19.15 -2.77
CA CYS A 96 2.99 19.26 -4.12
C CYS A 96 4.47 18.84 -4.28
N PRO A 97 5.37 19.05 -3.28
CA PRO A 97 6.78 18.60 -3.38
C PRO A 97 6.98 17.08 -3.27
N TRP A 98 6.09 16.35 -2.58
CA TRP A 98 6.22 14.89 -2.42
C TRP A 98 5.77 14.13 -3.67
N MET A 99 4.78 14.66 -4.40
CA MET A 99 4.32 14.13 -5.69
C MET A 99 5.34 14.38 -6.83
N GLY A 100 6.15 15.44 -6.75
CA GLY A 100 7.20 15.74 -7.74
C GLY A 100 8.44 14.84 -7.67
N LYS A 101 8.67 14.13 -6.55
CA LYS A 101 9.86 13.26 -6.36
C LYS A 101 9.68 11.84 -6.91
N HIS A 102 8.51 11.48 -7.43
CA HIS A 102 8.26 10.14 -7.97
C HIS A 102 9.16 9.81 -9.19
N GLN A 103 9.69 10.83 -9.89
CA GLN A 103 10.71 10.67 -10.94
C GLN A 103 12.16 10.57 -10.41
N GLU A 104 12.48 11.22 -9.29
CA GLU A 104 13.82 11.17 -8.67
C GLU A 104 14.08 9.85 -7.93
N VAL A 105 13.07 9.32 -7.23
CA VAL A 105 13.18 8.02 -6.53
C VAL A 105 13.41 6.87 -7.52
N ARG A 106 12.81 6.95 -8.73
CA ARG A 106 13.09 6.00 -9.84
C ARG A 106 14.56 6.02 -10.30
N ARG A 107 15.22 7.20 -10.27
CA ARG A 107 16.65 7.32 -10.59
C ARG A 107 17.55 6.79 -9.48
N MET A 108 17.11 6.92 -8.22
CA MET A 108 17.88 6.46 -7.07
C MET A 108 17.83 4.94 -6.90
N ASN A 109 16.68 4.30 -7.14
CA ASN A 109 16.52 2.84 -7.05
C ASN A 109 17.27 2.06 -8.15
N ALA A 110 17.52 2.65 -9.32
CA ALA A 110 18.36 2.03 -10.35
C ALA A 110 19.83 1.86 -9.91
N ARG A 111 20.31 2.68 -8.97
CA ARG A 111 21.70 2.62 -8.47
C ARG A 111 21.87 1.56 -7.37
N VAL A 112 20.82 1.29 -6.59
CA VAL A 112 20.82 0.31 -5.49
C VAL A 112 20.55 -1.13 -5.98
N ARG A 113 19.82 -1.31 -7.09
CA ARG A 113 19.55 -2.64 -7.70
C ARG A 113 20.80 -3.42 -8.16
N ARG A 114 22.00 -2.81 -8.16
CA ARG A 114 23.28 -3.51 -8.43
C ARG A 114 23.85 -4.30 -7.24
N HIS A 115 23.24 -4.23 -6.05
CA HIS A 115 23.79 -4.83 -4.83
C HIS A 115 22.99 -6.01 -4.27
N TYR A 116 21.90 -6.43 -4.93
CA TYR A 116 21.05 -7.53 -4.47
C TYR A 116 20.82 -8.61 -5.54
N ILE A 117 21.69 -8.67 -6.56
CA ILE A 117 21.80 -9.82 -7.47
C ILE A 117 23.10 -10.53 -7.13
N TRP A 118 23.02 -11.49 -6.22
CA TRP A 118 23.84 -12.70 -6.16
C TRP A 118 22.91 -13.83 -5.74
#